data_AF-A0A2E0TGP6-F1
#
_entry.id   AF-A0A2E0TGP6-F1
#
_cell.length_a   1.000
_cell.length_b   1.000
_cell.length_c   1.000
_cell.angle_alpha   90.00
_cell.angle_beta   90.00
_cell.angle_gamma   90.00
#
_symmetry.space_group_name_H-M   'P 1'
#
loop_
_entity.id
_entity.type
_entity.pdbx_description
1 polymer ?
#
loop_
_entity_poly.entity_id
_entity_poly.type
_entity_poly.pdbx_seq_one_letter_code
_entity_poly.pdbx_strand_id
1 'polypeptide(L)'
;MESGQARAYYEAALSALAYIEGRQPTGRRFGAEADARWSSFKGDLTTADRIDLLIRDADAQWPAAFGARTVFAKRAVAEDEPFGADWEPLDPVEAEEMWRARAQAESPASPRQTLEATAAAWDLNLTPFDPGTIGAAEKLVVAGPSAIAAAIVAFHEGSDLDWIDQVTVVATPPAHRQLAAHAGALLNATKPARIFTAELATAKPGARLLLSDDATDEDAANARELAKA
;
A
#
# COMPACT_ATOMS: atom_id res chain seq x y z
N MET A 1 -6.21 -4.91 -17.40
CA MET A 1 -6.04 -3.75 -16.51
C MET A 1 -6.01 -2.50 -17.38
N GLU A 2 -6.57 -1.37 -16.94
CA GLU A 2 -6.37 -0.13 -17.70
C GLU A 2 -4.91 0.30 -17.55
N SER A 3 -4.22 0.65 -18.65
CA SER A 3 -2.78 0.98 -18.67
C SER A 3 -2.39 2.02 -17.61
N GLY A 4 -3.26 2.99 -17.32
CA GLY A 4 -3.03 4.02 -16.30
C GLY A 4 -2.99 3.48 -14.87
N GLN A 5 -3.75 2.42 -14.57
CA GLN A 5 -3.80 1.84 -13.21
C GLN A 5 -2.53 1.05 -12.87
N ALA A 6 -1.95 0.35 -13.85
CA ALA A 6 -0.66 -0.33 -13.65
C ALA A 6 0.42 0.70 -13.31
N ARG A 7 0.50 1.77 -14.10
CA ARG A 7 1.45 2.86 -13.88
C ARG A 7 1.31 3.48 -12.48
N ALA A 8 0.10 3.86 -12.09
CA ALA A 8 -0.21 4.41 -10.76
C ALA A 8 0.24 3.47 -9.63
N TYR A 9 -0.04 2.17 -9.79
CA TYR A 9 0.37 1.14 -8.85
C TYR A 9 1.88 1.10 -8.63
N TYR A 10 2.65 1.09 -9.72
CA TYR A 10 4.11 1.05 -9.64
C TYR A 10 4.71 2.34 -9.08
N GLU A 11 4.21 3.51 -9.47
CA GLU A 11 4.67 4.81 -8.93
C GLU A 11 4.45 4.90 -7.41
N ALA A 12 3.27 4.48 -6.95
CA ALA A 12 2.94 4.38 -5.54
C ALA A 12 3.86 3.39 -4.79
N ALA A 13 4.07 2.19 -5.34
CA ALA A 13 4.91 1.16 -4.73
C ALA A 13 6.37 1.62 -4.59
N LEU A 14 6.94 2.21 -5.66
CA LEU A 14 8.30 2.74 -5.64
C LEU A 14 8.47 3.88 -4.63
N SER A 15 7.46 4.74 -4.47
CA SER A 15 7.49 5.83 -3.48
C SER A 15 7.51 5.29 -2.05
N ALA A 16 6.71 4.26 -1.75
CA ALA A 16 6.73 3.60 -0.46
C ALA A 16 8.05 2.85 -0.19
N LEU A 17 8.61 2.17 -1.20
CA LEU A 17 9.93 1.55 -1.07
C LEU A 17 11.04 2.58 -0.82
N ALA A 18 10.97 3.75 -1.45
CA ALA A 18 11.96 4.81 -1.26
C ALA A 18 11.93 5.36 0.17
N TYR A 19 10.75 5.52 0.78
CA TYR A 19 10.62 5.86 2.20
C TYR A 19 11.23 4.79 3.10
N ILE A 20 10.92 3.52 2.84
CA ILE A 20 11.42 2.40 3.65
C ILE A 20 12.95 2.31 3.60
N GLU A 21 13.52 2.43 2.40
CA GLU A 21 14.97 2.44 2.22
C GLU A 21 15.62 3.65 2.91
N GLY A 22 14.98 4.81 2.91
CA GLY A 22 15.45 5.98 3.66
C GLY A 22 15.40 5.78 5.18
N ARG A 23 14.37 5.11 5.69
CA ARG A 23 14.20 4.81 7.12
C ARG A 23 15.16 3.73 7.62
N GLN A 24 15.42 2.72 6.80
CA GLN A 24 16.31 1.60 7.11
C GLN A 24 17.21 1.31 5.90
N PRO A 25 18.33 2.04 5.74
CA PRO A 25 19.21 1.90 4.59
C PRO A 25 19.82 0.50 4.53
N THR A 26 19.54 -0.20 3.44
CA THR A 26 20.10 -1.52 3.14
C THR A 26 21.08 -1.49 1.97
N GLY A 27 21.02 -0.43 1.15
CA GLY A 27 21.75 -0.31 -0.13
C GLY A 27 21.30 -1.34 -1.16
N ARG A 28 20.17 -2.05 -0.94
CA ARG A 28 19.69 -3.12 -1.83
C ARG A 28 18.68 -2.62 -2.86
N ARG A 29 17.92 -1.57 -2.54
CA ARG A 29 16.80 -1.12 -3.38
C ARG A 29 17.19 0.06 -4.28
N PHE A 30 17.71 1.12 -3.67
CA PHE A 30 18.03 2.38 -4.34
C PHE A 30 19.47 2.83 -4.05
N GLY A 31 19.98 3.72 -4.91
CA GLY A 31 21.30 4.32 -4.79
C GLY A 31 22.41 3.56 -5.54
N ALA A 32 23.60 4.16 -5.56
CA ALA A 32 24.71 3.71 -6.40
C ALA A 32 25.14 2.25 -6.14
N GLU A 33 25.08 1.78 -4.90
CA GLU A 33 25.38 0.39 -4.57
C GLU A 33 24.35 -0.58 -5.15
N ALA A 34 23.05 -0.25 -5.03
CA ALA A 34 21.98 -1.05 -5.60
C ALA A 34 22.09 -1.09 -7.13
N ASP A 35 22.42 0.04 -7.76
CA ASP A 35 22.62 0.13 -9.21
C ASP A 35 23.85 -0.65 -9.69
N ALA A 36 24.94 -0.64 -8.94
CA ALA A 36 26.12 -1.45 -9.24
C ALA A 36 25.82 -2.95 -9.12
N ARG A 37 25.12 -3.37 -8.06
CA ARG A 37 24.67 -4.76 -7.87
C ARG A 37 23.72 -5.19 -8.98
N TRP A 38 22.76 -4.35 -9.34
CA TRP A 38 21.85 -4.62 -10.45
C TRP A 38 22.61 -4.77 -11.77
N SER A 39 23.54 -3.86 -12.05
CA SER A 39 24.32 -3.88 -13.29
C SER A 39 25.18 -5.14 -13.46
N SER A 40 25.70 -5.71 -12.37
CA SER A 40 26.45 -6.97 -12.41
C SER A 40 25.56 -8.21 -12.48
N PHE A 41 24.32 -8.13 -12.02
CA PHE A 41 23.37 -9.25 -11.97
C PHE A 41 22.48 -9.36 -13.21
N LYS A 42 22.02 -8.23 -13.78
CA LYS A 42 20.82 -8.19 -14.63
C LYS A 42 20.87 -9.08 -15.87
N GLY A 43 22.03 -9.31 -16.48
CA GLY A 43 22.10 -10.01 -17.77
C GLY A 43 21.15 -9.38 -18.79
N ASP A 44 20.17 -10.17 -19.26
CA ASP A 44 19.12 -9.75 -20.20
C ASP A 44 17.88 -9.14 -19.53
N LEU A 45 17.84 -9.06 -18.20
CA LEU A 45 16.73 -8.46 -17.46
C LEU A 45 16.65 -6.95 -17.68
N THR A 46 15.41 -6.48 -17.78
CA THR A 46 15.06 -5.08 -18.00
C THR A 46 14.82 -4.34 -16.68
N THR A 47 14.62 -3.02 -16.76
CA THR A 47 14.24 -2.22 -15.58
C THR A 47 12.82 -2.55 -15.09
N ALA A 48 11.92 -3.00 -15.96
CA ALA A 48 10.63 -3.53 -15.54
C ALA A 48 10.81 -4.77 -14.63
N ASP A 49 11.68 -5.70 -15.03
CA ASP A 49 12.02 -6.87 -14.22
C ASP A 49 12.63 -6.48 -12.86
N ARG A 50 13.48 -5.45 -12.85
CA ARG A 50 14.05 -4.91 -11.61
C ARG A 50 12.96 -4.45 -10.64
N ILE A 51 12.00 -3.67 -11.14
CA ILE A 51 10.92 -3.11 -10.33
C ILE A 51 10.04 -4.25 -9.78
N ASP A 52 9.69 -5.23 -10.62
CA ASP A 52 8.91 -6.40 -10.19
C ASP A 52 9.64 -7.22 -9.12
N LEU A 53 10.96 -7.41 -9.27
CA LEU A 53 11.78 -8.09 -8.26
C LEU A 53 11.83 -7.33 -6.94
N LEU A 54 11.89 -6.00 -6.96
CA LEU A 54 11.84 -5.19 -5.75
C LEU A 54 10.48 -5.29 -5.05
N ILE A 55 9.39 -5.29 -5.81
CA ILE A 55 8.04 -5.49 -5.28
C ILE A 55 7.89 -6.89 -4.68
N ARG A 56 8.40 -7.94 -5.35
CA ARG A 56 8.43 -9.32 -4.84
C ARG A 56 9.20 -9.42 -3.52
N ASP A 57 10.42 -8.87 -3.45
CA ASP A 57 11.23 -8.87 -2.23
C ASP A 57 10.51 -8.14 -1.08
N ALA A 58 9.89 -7.00 -1.39
CA ALA A 58 9.14 -6.23 -0.41
C ALA A 58 7.86 -6.93 0.07
N ASP A 59 7.10 -7.56 -0.82
CA ASP A 59 5.88 -8.29 -0.45
C ASP A 59 6.21 -9.57 0.33
N ALA A 60 7.34 -10.22 0.06
CA ALA A 60 7.86 -11.31 0.88
C ALA A 60 8.28 -10.83 2.29
N GLN A 61 8.81 -9.61 2.40
CA GLN A 61 9.20 -9.02 3.69
C GLN A 61 7.98 -8.54 4.50
N TRP A 62 7.00 -7.91 3.84
CA TRP A 62 5.76 -7.42 4.43
C TRP A 62 4.58 -8.04 3.68
N PRO A 63 4.07 -9.19 4.16
CA PRO A 63 3.06 -9.96 3.46
C PRO A 63 1.88 -9.11 2.98
N ALA A 64 1.57 -9.18 1.69
CA ALA A 64 0.46 -8.51 1.03
C ALA A 64 0.51 -6.96 1.02
N ALA A 65 1.63 -6.34 1.42
CA ALA A 65 1.75 -4.89 1.49
C ALA A 65 2.02 -4.23 0.13
N PHE A 66 2.62 -4.95 -0.82
CA PHE A 66 3.04 -4.42 -2.12
C PHE A 66 2.45 -5.19 -3.30
N GLY A 67 2.11 -6.47 -3.13
CA GLY A 67 1.67 -7.34 -4.20
C GLY A 67 0.43 -6.82 -4.92
N ALA A 68 0.48 -6.83 -6.25
CA ALA A 68 -0.65 -6.51 -7.11
C ALA A 68 -1.87 -7.40 -6.82
N ARG A 69 -1.66 -8.62 -6.30
CA ARG A 69 -2.71 -9.51 -5.81
C ARG A 69 -3.66 -8.80 -4.85
N THR A 70 -3.12 -8.09 -3.86
CA THR A 70 -3.90 -7.34 -2.87
C THR A 70 -4.52 -6.10 -3.49
N VAL A 71 -3.73 -5.32 -4.23
CA VAL A 71 -4.17 -4.04 -4.82
C VAL A 71 -5.27 -4.23 -5.85
N PHE A 72 -5.22 -5.28 -6.66
CA PHE A 72 -6.19 -5.58 -7.71
C PHE A 72 -7.17 -6.71 -7.34
N ALA A 73 -7.20 -7.12 -6.08
CA ALA A 73 -8.10 -8.16 -5.55
C ALA A 73 -8.08 -9.47 -6.36
N LYS A 74 -6.89 -9.92 -6.82
CA LYS A 74 -6.72 -11.15 -7.60
C LYS A 74 -6.76 -12.40 -6.70
N ARG A 75 -7.95 -12.74 -6.17
CA ARG A 75 -8.14 -13.82 -5.19
C ARG A 75 -7.70 -15.22 -5.66
N ALA A 76 -7.69 -15.46 -6.97
CA ALA A 76 -7.28 -16.75 -7.54
C ALA A 76 -5.75 -16.96 -7.55
N VAL A 77 -4.97 -15.92 -7.27
CA VAL A 77 -3.51 -15.99 -7.16
C VAL A 77 -3.13 -16.52 -5.78
N ALA A 78 -2.09 -17.35 -5.70
CA ALA A 78 -1.57 -17.90 -4.45
C ALA A 78 -1.10 -16.80 -3.48
N GLU A 79 -1.09 -17.08 -2.18
CA GLU A 79 -0.77 -16.07 -1.16
C GLU A 79 0.67 -15.56 -1.20
N ASP A 80 1.59 -16.40 -1.68
CA ASP A 80 3.02 -16.11 -1.84
C ASP A 80 3.39 -15.60 -3.25
N GLU A 81 2.41 -15.48 -4.16
CA GLU A 81 2.60 -14.96 -5.50
C GLU A 81 2.02 -13.53 -5.62
N PRO A 82 2.87 -12.49 -5.68
CA PRO A 82 2.40 -11.10 -5.61
C PRO A 82 1.69 -10.61 -6.87
N PHE A 83 1.90 -11.22 -8.04
CA PHE A 83 1.41 -10.71 -9.32
C PHE A 83 0.41 -11.65 -10.00
N GLY A 84 0.73 -12.94 -10.02
CA GLY A 84 -0.03 -13.95 -10.77
C GLY A 84 0.44 -14.09 -12.21
N ALA A 85 0.09 -15.21 -12.84
CA ALA A 85 0.58 -15.58 -14.18
C ALA A 85 0.03 -14.69 -15.32
N ASP A 86 -1.06 -13.97 -15.08
CA ASP A 86 -1.71 -13.06 -16.03
C ASP A 86 -1.29 -11.60 -15.83
N TRP A 87 -0.28 -11.34 -15.00
CA TRP A 87 0.25 -10.00 -14.80
C TRP A 87 1.07 -9.55 -16.01
N GLU A 88 0.77 -8.36 -16.50
CA GLU A 88 1.55 -7.69 -17.53
C GLU A 88 2.48 -6.67 -16.84
N PRO A 89 3.81 -6.88 -16.88
CA PRO A 89 4.77 -5.90 -16.37
C PRO A 89 4.69 -4.57 -17.12
N LEU A 90 5.30 -3.53 -16.54
CA LEU A 90 5.48 -2.25 -17.24
C LEU A 90 6.19 -2.45 -18.58
N ASP A 91 5.81 -1.63 -19.56
CA ASP A 91 6.61 -1.48 -20.78
C ASP A 91 8.05 -1.06 -20.41
N PRO A 92 9.09 -1.63 -21.05
CA PRO A 92 10.47 -1.31 -20.71
C PRO A 92 10.84 0.17 -20.80
N VAL A 93 10.25 0.93 -21.73
CA VAL A 93 10.49 2.38 -21.85
C VAL A 93 9.82 3.12 -20.70
N GLU A 94 8.57 2.79 -20.39
CA GLU A 94 7.86 3.37 -19.24
C GLU A 94 8.55 3.06 -17.91
N ALA A 95 9.07 1.84 -17.76
CA ALA A 95 9.81 1.42 -16.58
C ALA A 95 11.12 2.22 -16.40
N GLU A 96 11.85 2.47 -17.49
CA GLU A 96 13.05 3.30 -17.48
C GLU A 96 12.74 4.76 -17.11
N GLU A 97 11.69 5.33 -17.68
CA GLU A 97 11.25 6.69 -17.36
C GLU A 97 10.85 6.81 -15.88
N MET A 98 10.05 5.85 -15.39
CA MET A 98 9.61 5.81 -14.01
C MET A 98 10.79 5.63 -13.04
N TRP A 99 11.73 4.74 -13.38
CA TRP A 99 12.93 4.51 -12.56
C TRP A 99 13.78 5.77 -12.45
N ARG A 100 14.01 6.47 -13.56
CA ARG A 100 14.76 7.74 -13.58
C ARG A 100 14.05 8.83 -12.79
N ALA A 101 12.74 8.97 -12.96
CA ALA A 101 11.95 9.94 -12.20
C ALA A 101 12.05 9.68 -10.70
N ARG A 102 11.91 8.42 -10.27
CA ARG A 102 12.05 8.02 -8.87
C ARG A 102 13.46 8.25 -8.32
N ALA A 103 14.50 8.00 -9.11
CA ALA A 103 15.89 8.23 -8.71
C ALA A 103 16.23 9.72 -8.52
N GLN A 104 15.54 10.62 -9.23
CA GLN A 104 15.73 12.07 -9.12
C GLN A 104 14.83 12.71 -8.05
N ALA A 105 13.69 12.10 -7.75
CA ALA A 105 12.76 12.59 -6.74
C ALA A 105 13.33 12.39 -5.32
N GLU A 106 13.04 13.34 -4.43
CA GLU A 106 13.33 13.19 -3.02
C GLU A 106 12.53 12.02 -2.43
N SER A 107 13.15 11.24 -1.55
CA SER A 107 12.44 10.17 -0.84
C SER A 107 11.47 10.79 0.16
N PRO A 108 10.24 10.28 0.29
CA PRO A 108 9.37 10.73 1.37
C PRO A 108 10.07 10.56 2.71
N ALA A 109 9.91 11.53 3.61
CA ALA A 109 10.56 11.55 4.92
C ALA A 109 9.67 11.02 6.05
N SER A 110 8.38 10.79 5.79
CA SER A 110 7.41 10.33 6.79
C SER A 110 6.35 9.41 6.18
N PRO A 111 5.62 8.62 7.02
CA PRO A 111 4.47 7.85 6.54
C PRO A 111 3.41 8.73 5.88
N ARG A 112 3.17 9.94 6.42
CA ARG A 112 2.23 10.90 5.84
C ARG A 112 2.61 11.27 4.41
N GLN A 113 3.85 11.70 4.18
CA GLN A 113 4.34 12.04 2.84
C GLN A 113 4.31 10.82 1.89
N THR A 114 4.54 9.62 2.41
CA THR A 114 4.46 8.38 1.62
C THR A 114 3.04 8.09 1.17
N LEU A 115 2.05 8.30 2.04
CA LEU A 115 0.63 8.13 1.74
C LEU A 115 0.12 9.23 0.79
N GLU A 116 0.60 10.47 0.94
CA GLU A 116 0.35 11.56 0.00
C GLU A 116 0.91 11.26 -1.39
N ALA A 117 2.14 10.75 -1.49
CA ALA A 117 2.73 10.32 -2.76
C ALA A 117 1.98 9.13 -3.38
N THR A 118 1.54 8.18 -2.54
CA THR A 118 0.69 7.06 -2.97
C THR A 118 -0.62 7.57 -3.54
N ALA A 119 -1.31 8.48 -2.84
CA ALA A 119 -2.57 9.06 -3.29
C ALA A 119 -2.41 9.84 -4.59
N ALA A 120 -1.36 10.66 -4.71
CA ALA A 120 -1.07 11.44 -5.90
C ALA A 120 -0.85 10.57 -7.14
N ALA A 121 -0.16 9.42 -7.00
CA ALA A 121 0.03 8.48 -8.12
C ALA A 121 -1.30 7.92 -8.66
N TRP A 122 -2.33 7.87 -7.82
CA TRP A 122 -3.68 7.41 -8.17
C TRP A 122 -4.67 8.56 -8.45
N ASP A 123 -4.19 9.79 -8.61
CA ASP A 123 -5.02 10.99 -8.76
C ASP A 123 -6.04 11.19 -7.61
N LEU A 124 -5.69 10.74 -6.41
CA LEU A 124 -6.48 10.96 -5.19
C LEU A 124 -6.01 12.20 -4.45
N ASN A 125 -6.96 12.96 -3.91
CA ASN A 125 -6.69 14.11 -3.06
C ASN A 125 -7.02 13.78 -1.60
N LEU A 126 -5.99 13.53 -0.78
CA LEU A 126 -6.18 13.31 0.65
C LEU A 126 -6.54 14.61 1.35
N THR A 127 -7.60 14.57 2.15
CA THR A 127 -8.06 15.68 2.98
C THR A 127 -7.68 15.43 4.44
N PRO A 128 -7.46 16.49 5.25
CA PRO A 128 -7.22 16.31 6.67
C PRO A 128 -8.38 15.56 7.34
N PHE A 129 -8.06 14.46 8.01
CA PHE A 129 -9.01 13.67 8.78
C PHE A 129 -8.44 13.44 10.18
N ASP A 130 -9.24 13.72 11.20
CA ASP A 130 -8.88 13.45 12.60
C ASP A 130 -9.50 12.11 13.02
N PRO A 131 -8.71 11.05 13.25
CA PRO A 131 -9.23 9.78 13.74
C PRO A 131 -9.66 9.85 15.21
N GLY A 132 -9.42 10.97 15.91
CA GLY A 132 -9.58 11.09 17.35
C GLY A 132 -8.59 10.20 18.11
N THR A 133 -8.74 10.15 19.44
CA THR A 133 -7.96 9.22 20.26
C THR A 133 -8.35 7.77 19.95
N ILE A 134 -7.34 6.92 19.75
CA ILE A 134 -7.50 5.48 19.50
C ILE A 134 -6.97 4.75 20.73
N GLY A 135 -7.79 3.92 21.37
CA GLY A 135 -7.34 3.11 22.51
C GLY A 135 -6.75 1.76 22.07
N ALA A 136 -5.79 1.20 22.80
CA ALA A 136 -5.16 -0.10 22.48
C ALA A 136 -6.13 -1.30 22.40
N ALA A 137 -7.27 -1.24 23.10
CA ALA A 137 -8.30 -2.29 23.05
C ALA A 137 -9.36 -2.04 21.96
N GLU A 138 -9.36 -0.86 21.34
CA GLU A 138 -10.37 -0.43 20.39
C GLU A 138 -10.23 -1.20 19.08
N LYS A 139 -11.37 -1.57 18.48
CA LYS A 139 -11.42 -2.13 17.12
C LYS A 139 -11.96 -1.07 16.18
N LEU A 140 -11.36 -0.94 15.01
CA LEU A 140 -11.71 0.08 14.02
C LEU A 140 -12.16 -0.56 12.72
N VAL A 141 -13.24 -0.01 12.16
CA VAL A 141 -13.59 -0.17 10.75
C VAL A 141 -13.26 1.14 10.06
N VAL A 142 -12.44 1.11 9.01
CA VAL A 142 -11.91 2.30 8.34
C VAL A 142 -12.29 2.27 6.87
N ALA A 143 -12.84 3.36 6.35
CA ALA A 143 -13.18 3.50 4.94
C ALA A 143 -12.95 4.93 4.45
N GLY A 144 -12.48 5.05 3.21
CA GLY A 144 -12.13 6.32 2.57
C GLY A 144 -10.61 6.60 2.63
N PRO A 145 -10.01 7.11 1.54
CA PRO A 145 -8.56 7.37 1.45
C PRO A 145 -8.03 8.21 2.60
N SER A 146 -8.71 9.31 2.93
CA SER A 146 -8.29 10.23 3.99
C SER A 146 -8.32 9.57 5.37
N ALA A 147 -9.37 8.81 5.69
CA ALA A 147 -9.46 8.07 6.95
C ALA A 147 -8.41 6.95 7.03
N ILE A 148 -8.16 6.22 5.93
CA ILE A 148 -7.12 5.19 5.85
C ILE A 148 -5.76 5.82 6.14
N ALA A 149 -5.41 6.89 5.44
CA ALA A 149 -4.11 7.55 5.60
C ALA A 149 -3.92 8.10 7.02
N ALA A 150 -4.93 8.79 7.57
CA ALA A 150 -4.88 9.34 8.92
C ALA A 150 -4.75 8.25 9.99
N ALA A 151 -5.45 7.13 9.84
CA ALA A 151 -5.33 5.99 10.74
C ALA A 151 -3.92 5.38 10.70
N ILE A 152 -3.33 5.18 9.52
CA ILE A 152 -1.96 4.65 9.40
C ILE A 152 -0.97 5.58 10.11
N VAL A 153 -1.10 6.89 9.95
CA VAL A 153 -0.22 7.86 10.64
C VAL A 153 -0.40 7.76 12.16
N ALA A 154 -1.64 7.70 12.67
CA ALA A 154 -1.90 7.55 14.10
C ALA A 154 -1.30 6.25 14.68
N PHE A 155 -1.39 5.14 13.94
CA PHE A 155 -0.77 3.86 14.34
C PHE A 155 0.75 3.87 14.26
N HIS A 156 1.34 4.70 13.40
CA HIS A 156 2.79 4.87 13.37
C HIS A 156 3.31 5.67 14.58
N GLU A 157 2.50 6.61 15.07
CA GLU A 157 2.84 7.47 16.21
C GLU A 157 2.53 6.79 17.57
N GLY A 158 1.55 5.88 17.62
CA GLY A 158 1.17 5.13 18.82
C GLY A 158 1.98 3.85 19.02
N SER A 159 2.69 3.73 20.14
CA SER A 159 3.54 2.56 20.43
C SER A 159 2.79 1.34 21.00
N ASP A 160 1.55 1.54 21.46
CA ASP A 160 0.67 0.51 22.02
C ASP A 160 -0.45 0.08 21.07
N LEU A 161 -0.41 0.56 19.82
CA LEU A 161 -1.40 0.26 18.79
C LEU A 161 -0.93 -0.88 17.88
N ASP A 162 -1.84 -1.79 17.55
CA ASP A 162 -1.60 -2.92 16.65
C ASP A 162 -2.57 -2.88 15.47
N TRP A 163 -2.06 -2.51 14.29
CA TRP A 163 -2.87 -2.38 13.08
C TRP A 163 -3.58 -3.68 12.70
N ILE A 164 -2.87 -4.80 12.81
CA ILE A 164 -3.36 -6.12 12.40
C ILE A 164 -4.48 -6.57 13.31
N ASP A 165 -4.39 -6.31 14.60
CA ASP A 165 -5.39 -6.74 15.56
C ASP A 165 -6.55 -5.76 15.67
N GLN A 166 -6.31 -4.46 15.48
CA GLN A 166 -7.32 -3.42 15.69
C GLN A 166 -8.06 -3.00 14.44
N VAL A 167 -7.41 -2.93 13.28
CA VAL A 167 -7.97 -2.25 12.11
C VAL A 167 -8.54 -3.21 11.07
N THR A 168 -9.65 -2.81 10.49
CA THR A 168 -10.29 -3.46 9.34
C THR A 168 -10.63 -2.40 8.33
N VAL A 169 -10.04 -2.49 7.14
CA VAL A 169 -10.23 -1.51 6.08
C VAL A 169 -11.24 -2.02 5.07
N VAL A 170 -12.18 -1.17 4.66
CA VAL A 170 -13.08 -1.40 3.54
C VAL A 170 -12.59 -0.58 2.35
N ALA A 171 -12.20 -1.25 1.27
CA ALA A 171 -11.60 -0.62 0.10
C ALA A 171 -11.89 -1.42 -1.19
N THR A 172 -12.81 -0.91 -2.00
CA THR A 172 -13.23 -1.51 -3.28
C THR A 172 -12.45 -0.97 -4.49
N PRO A 173 -12.00 0.29 -4.53
CA PRO A 173 -11.06 0.75 -5.56
C PRO A 173 -9.62 0.23 -5.33
N PRO A 174 -8.84 -0.07 -6.39
CA PRO A 174 -7.43 -0.43 -6.26
C PRO A 174 -6.59 0.61 -5.51
N ALA A 175 -6.81 1.89 -5.80
CA ALA A 175 -6.11 2.99 -5.12
C ALA A 175 -6.31 2.97 -3.60
N HIS A 176 -7.55 2.74 -3.14
CA HIS A 176 -7.88 2.64 -1.71
C HIS A 176 -7.21 1.42 -1.07
N ARG A 177 -7.18 0.29 -1.80
CA ARG A 177 -6.50 -0.92 -1.32
C ARG A 177 -5.00 -0.74 -1.22
N GLN A 178 -4.36 -0.06 -2.17
CA GLN A 178 -2.92 0.16 -2.09
C GLN A 178 -2.54 1.05 -0.91
N LEU A 179 -3.29 2.13 -0.66
CA LEU A 179 -3.11 2.94 0.57
C LEU A 179 -3.19 2.07 1.82
N ALA A 180 -4.20 1.20 1.90
CA ALA A 180 -4.40 0.31 3.03
C ALA A 180 -3.32 -0.78 3.14
N ALA A 181 -2.84 -1.31 2.01
CA ALA A 181 -1.81 -2.36 1.96
C ALA A 181 -0.45 -1.83 2.44
N HIS A 182 -0.09 -0.60 2.06
CA HIS A 182 1.15 0.04 2.51
C HIS A 182 1.25 0.16 4.05
N ALA A 183 0.14 0.10 4.80
CA ALA A 183 0.16 0.03 6.25
C ALA A 183 1.08 -1.10 6.77
N GLY A 184 1.11 -2.26 6.09
CA GLY A 184 1.94 -3.39 6.49
C GLY A 184 3.42 -3.02 6.54
N ALA A 185 3.92 -2.32 5.52
CA ALA A 185 5.31 -1.93 5.44
C ALA A 185 5.65 -0.68 6.30
N LEU A 186 4.74 0.30 6.34
CA LEU A 186 4.91 1.54 7.11
C LEU A 186 4.91 1.30 8.64
N LEU A 187 4.14 0.31 9.08
CA LEU A 187 4.01 -0.09 10.49
C LEU A 187 4.85 -1.31 10.84
N ASN A 188 5.62 -1.83 9.87
CA ASN A 188 6.45 -3.03 10.02
C ASN A 188 5.66 -4.25 10.55
N ALA A 189 4.45 -4.44 10.05
CA ALA A 189 3.60 -5.56 10.40
C ALA A 189 4.12 -6.87 9.80
N THR A 190 3.93 -7.96 10.53
CA THR A 190 4.38 -9.32 10.15
C THR A 190 3.27 -10.17 9.52
N LYS A 191 2.06 -9.61 9.41
CA LYS A 191 0.88 -10.27 8.84
C LYS A 191 0.19 -9.33 7.84
N PRO A 192 -0.56 -9.86 6.88
CA PRO A 192 -1.37 -9.07 5.95
C PRO A 192 -2.36 -8.15 6.65
N ALA A 193 -2.47 -6.90 6.18
CA ALA A 193 -3.53 -6.00 6.60
C ALA A 193 -4.92 -6.59 6.24
N ARG A 194 -5.90 -6.39 7.13
CA ARG A 194 -7.28 -6.87 6.90
C ARG A 194 -8.02 -5.88 6.01
N ILE A 195 -7.95 -6.11 4.70
CA ILE A 195 -8.58 -5.29 3.67
C ILE A 195 -9.73 -6.07 3.05
N PHE A 196 -10.94 -5.53 3.15
CA PHE A 196 -12.14 -6.13 2.59
C PHE A 196 -12.59 -5.37 1.35
N THR A 197 -12.94 -6.13 0.32
CA THR A 197 -13.84 -5.67 -0.73
C THR A 197 -15.27 -6.09 -0.35
N ALA A 198 -16.29 -5.48 -0.96
CA ALA A 198 -17.72 -5.62 -0.62
C ALA A 198 -18.25 -7.04 -0.34
N GLU A 199 -17.57 -8.09 -0.77
CA GLU A 199 -18.05 -9.48 -0.72
C GLU A 199 -17.60 -10.30 0.50
N LEU A 200 -16.76 -9.78 1.42
CA LEU A 200 -16.08 -10.63 2.44
C LEU A 200 -16.20 -10.15 3.90
N ALA A 201 -17.14 -9.29 4.21
CA ALA A 201 -17.30 -8.73 5.55
C ALA A 201 -17.74 -9.79 6.60
N THR A 202 -16.88 -10.09 7.58
CA THR A 202 -17.34 -10.64 8.88
C THR A 202 -17.43 -9.50 9.89
N ALA A 203 -18.63 -9.34 10.44
CA ALA A 203 -18.99 -8.40 11.49
C ALA A 203 -17.97 -8.35 12.65
N LYS A 204 -17.72 -7.15 13.18
CA LYS A 204 -16.94 -6.96 14.40
C LYS A 204 -17.75 -6.15 15.40
N PRO A 205 -18.53 -6.82 16.26
CA PRO A 205 -19.41 -6.16 17.20
C PRO A 205 -18.64 -5.13 18.04
N GLY A 206 -19.08 -3.88 18.01
CA GLY A 206 -18.50 -2.79 18.82
C GLY A 206 -17.27 -2.10 18.22
N ALA A 207 -16.94 -2.34 16.95
CA ALA A 207 -15.88 -1.58 16.28
C ALA A 207 -16.31 -0.12 16.01
N ARG A 208 -15.44 0.85 16.31
CA ARG A 208 -15.66 2.25 15.96
C ARG A 208 -15.43 2.45 14.47
N LEU A 209 -16.37 3.15 13.83
CA LEU A 209 -16.27 3.53 12.42
C LEU A 209 -15.45 4.81 12.24
N LEU A 210 -14.41 4.76 11.41
CA LEU A 210 -13.73 5.91 10.84
C LEU A 210 -14.07 5.98 9.35
N LEU A 211 -14.83 7.00 8.96
CA LEU A 211 -15.32 7.17 7.59
C LEU A 211 -15.04 8.60 7.15
N SER A 212 -14.20 8.77 6.13
CA SER A 212 -13.97 10.07 5.50
C SER A 212 -14.93 10.32 4.33
N ASP A 213 -15.12 11.61 4.00
CA ASP A 213 -16.07 12.05 2.97
C ASP A 213 -15.66 11.66 1.54
N ASP A 214 -14.40 11.29 1.34
CA ASP A 214 -13.82 10.80 0.09
C ASP A 214 -13.94 9.27 -0.09
N ALA A 215 -14.67 8.58 0.79
CA ALA A 215 -15.05 7.19 0.58
C ALA A 215 -16.02 7.06 -0.60
N THR A 216 -15.92 5.96 -1.36
CA THR A 216 -16.97 5.62 -2.33
C THR A 216 -18.27 5.29 -1.59
N ASP A 217 -19.42 5.50 -2.25
CA ASP A 217 -20.73 5.16 -1.68
C ASP A 217 -20.79 3.68 -1.26
N GLU A 218 -20.18 2.80 -2.05
CA GLU A 218 -20.07 1.37 -1.77
C GLU A 218 -19.23 1.07 -0.53
N ASP A 219 -18.01 1.63 -0.44
CA ASP A 219 -17.15 1.45 0.75
C ASP A 219 -17.82 2.02 2.00
N ALA A 220 -18.47 3.17 1.89
CA ALA A 220 -19.18 3.83 2.98
C ALA A 220 -20.39 3.01 3.46
N ALA A 221 -21.17 2.41 2.55
CA ALA A 221 -22.28 1.53 2.90
C ALA A 221 -21.77 0.28 3.62
N ASN A 222 -20.77 -0.39 3.06
CA ASN A 222 -20.20 -1.62 3.61
C ASN A 222 -19.54 -1.40 4.98
N ALA A 223 -18.83 -0.29 5.16
CA ALA A 223 -18.20 0.05 6.43
C ALA A 223 -19.24 0.33 7.53
N ARG A 224 -20.36 0.98 7.20
CA ARG A 224 -21.47 1.20 8.14
C ARG A 224 -22.14 -0.11 8.54
N GLU A 225 -22.35 -1.03 7.61
CA GLU A 225 -22.91 -2.36 7.94
C GLU A 225 -21.96 -3.17 8.81
N LEU A 226 -20.66 -3.16 8.50
CA LEU A 226 -19.63 -3.83 9.29
C LEU A 226 -19.51 -3.30 10.73
N ALA A 227 -19.70 -2.00 10.94
CA ALA A 227 -19.63 -1.38 12.26
C ALA A 227 -20.90 -1.59 13.12
N LYS A 228 -22.05 -1.88 12.49
CA LYS A 228 -23.31 -2.17 13.21
C LYS A 228 -23.38 -3.60 13.74
N ALA A 229 -22.68 -4.52 13.09
CA ALA A 229 -22.76 -5.96 13.33
C ALA A 229 -21.73 -6.42 14.36
#